data_AF-A0A2G5T9U4-F1
#
_entry.id   AF-A0A2G5T9U4-F1
#
_cell.length_a   1.000
_cell.length_b   1.000
_cell.length_c   1.000
_cell.angle_alpha   90.00
_cell.angle_beta   90.00
_cell.angle_gamma   90.00
#
_symmetry.space_group_name_H-M   'P 1'
#
loop_
_entity.id
_entity.type
_entity.pdbx_description
1 polymer ?
#
loop_
_entity_poly.entity_id
_entity_poly.type
_entity_poly.pdbx_seq_one_letter_code
_entity_poly.pdbx_strand_id
1 'polypeptide(L)'
;MTQKFGIDVSELAGMILVAYNPDNSIRWWNVSATMNMAFVMFVQYTLIIYCAVRMYLGMESKLQMLSMSLRNLHQQFFKTLVLQMASPTITLFAPAILIICLPIFDLEIDLPTGIFLCAFTLYPAMDAMIVIYVVKDYKKAVRSKANVSIEFL
;
A
#
# COMPACT_ATOMS: atom_id res chain seq x y z
N MET A 1 8.01 23.34 12.91
CA MET A 1 6.62 23.30 12.37
C MET A 1 5.71 24.43 12.85
N THR A 2 5.82 24.92 14.08
CA THR A 2 5.00 26.02 14.62
C THR A 2 5.14 27.33 13.83
N GLN A 3 6.36 27.63 13.35
CA GLN A 3 6.63 28.82 12.53
C GLN A 3 6.02 28.79 11.13
N LYS A 4 5.61 27.61 10.63
CA LYS A 4 5.21 27.44 9.22
C LYS A 4 3.72 27.32 8.99
N PHE A 5 2.99 26.79 9.97
CA PHE A 5 1.53 26.59 9.87
C PHE A 5 0.73 27.41 10.88
N GLY A 6 1.36 28.07 11.86
CA GLY A 6 0.66 28.90 12.86
C GLY A 6 -0.32 28.13 13.76
N ILE A 7 -0.31 26.80 13.68
CA ILE A 7 -1.16 25.89 14.45
C ILE A 7 -0.30 25.24 15.52
N ASP A 8 -0.75 25.28 16.76
CA ASP A 8 -0.11 24.54 17.84
C ASP A 8 -0.29 23.05 17.56
N VAL A 9 0.82 22.32 17.47
CA VAL A 9 0.86 20.88 17.15
C VAL A 9 0.08 20.06 18.20
N SER A 10 -0.17 20.67 19.37
CA SER A 10 -0.97 20.16 20.47
C SER A 10 -2.48 20.19 20.22
N GLU A 11 -2.95 21.04 19.30
CA GLU A 11 -4.37 21.30 19.04
C GLU A 11 -4.91 20.50 17.84
N LEU A 12 -4.02 19.97 16.99
CA LEU A 12 -4.42 19.18 15.84
C LEU A 12 -4.74 17.74 16.26
N ALA A 13 -6.04 17.41 16.25
CA ALA A 13 -6.57 16.06 16.46
C ALA A 13 -6.22 15.15 15.27
N GLY A 14 -4.97 14.71 15.21
CA GLY A 14 -4.46 13.79 14.21
C GLY A 14 -3.16 13.20 14.72
N MET A 15 -2.84 11.99 14.29
CA MET A 15 -1.61 11.29 14.66
C MET A 15 -0.39 12.02 14.07
N ILE A 16 -0.03 13.15 14.66
CA ILE A 16 1.18 13.88 14.31
C ILE A 16 2.33 13.08 14.88
N LEU A 17 3.17 12.61 13.98
CA LEU A 17 4.38 11.88 14.30
C LEU A 17 5.39 12.88 14.85
N VAL A 18 5.29 13.16 16.15
CA VAL A 18 6.22 14.03 16.89
C VAL A 18 6.70 13.23 18.09
N ALA A 19 8.00 12.92 18.09
CA ALA A 19 8.63 12.12 19.14
C ALA A 19 8.92 12.93 20.40
N TYR A 20 9.16 14.24 20.23
CA TYR A 20 9.60 15.14 21.30
C TYR A 20 8.64 16.31 21.50
N ASN A 21 8.38 16.65 22.75
CA ASN A 21 7.74 17.90 23.11
C ASN A 21 8.74 19.09 22.97
N PRO A 22 8.26 20.34 22.96
CA PRO A 22 9.13 21.53 22.90
C PRO A 22 10.12 21.65 24.08
N ASP A 23 9.85 20.95 25.19
CA ASP A 23 10.70 20.86 26.39
C ASP A 23 11.73 19.71 26.30
N ASN A 24 11.86 19.08 25.13
CA ASN A 24 12.72 17.92 24.86
C ASN A 24 12.32 16.63 25.62
N SER A 25 11.12 16.59 26.22
CA SER A 25 10.58 15.38 26.84
C SER A 25 9.99 14.43 25.79
N ILE A 26 10.15 13.11 26.02
CA ILE A 26 9.66 12.08 25.09
C ILE A 26 8.15 11.94 25.22
N ARG A 27 7.44 12.03 24.10
CA ARG A 27 6.00 11.77 24.02
C ARG A 27 5.74 10.27 23.94
N TRP A 28 5.74 9.60 25.09
CA TRP A 28 5.57 8.14 25.20
C TRP A 28 4.36 7.59 24.45
N TRP A 29 3.26 8.34 24.38
CA TRP A 29 2.07 7.95 23.61
C TRP A 29 2.35 7.86 22.10
N ASN A 30 3.05 8.85 21.53
CA ASN A 30 3.37 8.89 20.10
C ASN A 30 4.42 7.83 19.74
N VAL A 31 5.40 7.62 20.62
CA VAL A 31 6.40 6.56 20.48
C VAL A 31 5.74 5.17 20.53
N SER A 32 4.83 4.96 21.49
CA SER A 32 4.04 3.73 21.61
C SER A 32 3.18 3.48 20.37
N ALA A 33 2.50 4.50 19.84
CA ALA A 33 1.72 4.41 18.62
C ALA A 33 2.58 4.05 17.39
N THR A 34 3.77 4.66 17.27
CA THR A 34 4.71 4.37 16.19
C THR A 34 5.22 2.92 16.28
N MET A 35 5.55 2.46 17.49
CA MET A 35 5.96 1.08 17.74
C MET A 35 4.84 0.07 17.44
N ASN A 36 3.59 0.42 17.79
CA ASN A 36 2.42 -0.38 17.45
C ASN A 36 2.23 -0.52 15.93
N MET A 37 2.33 0.58 15.17
CA MET A 37 2.28 0.51 13.70
C MET A 37 3.38 -0.38 13.12
N ALA A 38 4.61 -0.26 13.61
CA ALA A 38 5.72 -1.08 13.15
C ALA A 38 5.46 -2.58 13.40
N PHE A 39 4.92 -2.91 14.57
CA PHE A 39 4.53 -4.28 14.90
C PHE A 39 3.40 -4.81 13.99
N VAL A 40 2.36 -4.01 13.77
CA VAL A 40 1.25 -4.36 12.88
C VAL A 40 1.75 -4.61 11.45
N MET A 41 2.62 -3.73 10.93
CA MET A 41 3.23 -3.92 9.61
C MET A 41 4.03 -5.22 9.53
N PHE A 42 4.85 -5.51 10.55
CA PHE A 42 5.65 -6.74 10.58
C PHE A 42 4.80 -8.00 10.54
N VAL A 43 3.74 -8.06 11.37
CA VAL A 43 2.80 -9.18 11.40
C VAL A 43 2.08 -9.32 10.07
N GLN A 44 1.63 -8.21 9.48
CA GLN A 44 0.95 -8.20 8.19
C GLN A 44 1.83 -8.78 7.07
N TYR A 45 3.08 -8.33 6.94
CA TYR A 45 4.00 -8.87 5.93
C TYR A 45 4.31 -10.35 6.16
N THR A 46 4.48 -10.76 7.42
CA THR A 46 4.71 -12.17 7.76
C THR A 46 3.54 -13.05 7.32
N LEU A 47 2.29 -12.61 7.59
CA LEU A 47 1.09 -13.32 7.16
C LEU A 47 0.96 -13.38 5.63
N ILE A 48 1.24 -12.27 4.93
CA ILE A 48 1.21 -12.22 3.46
C ILE A 48 2.20 -13.24 2.88
N ILE A 49 3.45 -13.23 3.36
CA ILE A 49 4.49 -14.17 2.89
C ILE A 49 4.08 -15.61 3.20
N TYR A 50 3.61 -15.89 4.41
CA TYR A 50 3.17 -17.22 4.79
C TYR A 50 2.03 -17.73 3.88
N CYS A 51 0.99 -16.91 3.67
CA CYS A 51 -0.12 -17.23 2.79
C CYS A 51 0.33 -17.41 1.34
N ALA A 52 1.23 -16.57 0.83
CA ALA A 52 1.77 -16.66 -0.52
C ALA A 52 2.56 -17.96 -0.73
N VAL A 53 3.42 -18.34 0.23
CA VAL A 53 4.19 -19.59 0.19
C VAL A 53 3.27 -20.80 0.28
N ARG A 54 2.31 -20.81 1.21
CA ARG A 54 1.32 -21.89 1.35
C ARG A 54 0.49 -22.05 0.09
N MET A 55 0.07 -20.94 -0.52
CA MET A 55 -0.66 -20.96 -1.78
C MET A 55 0.22 -21.48 -2.92
N TYR A 56 1.47 -21.04 -3.03
CA TYR A 56 2.39 -21.52 -4.06
C TYR A 56 2.61 -23.04 -3.98
N LEU A 57 2.86 -23.56 -2.77
CA LEU A 57 3.08 -24.99 -2.55
C LEU A 57 1.80 -25.83 -2.70
N GLY A 58 0.67 -25.37 -2.15
CA GLY A 58 -0.59 -26.11 -2.19
C GLY A 58 -1.23 -26.15 -3.58
N MET A 59 -1.04 -25.10 -4.37
CA MET A 59 -1.66 -24.94 -5.68
C MET A 59 -1.10 -25.93 -6.72
N GLU A 60 0.15 -26.38 -6.61
CA GLU A 60 0.73 -27.31 -7.59
C GLU A 60 -0.03 -28.64 -7.68
N SER A 61 -0.39 -29.21 -6.52
CA SER A 61 -1.16 -30.46 -6.43
C SER A 61 -2.61 -30.32 -6.95
N LYS A 62 -3.25 -29.17 -6.69
CA LYS A 62 -4.63 -28.88 -7.11
C LYS A 62 -4.70 -28.52 -8.60
N LEU A 63 -3.66 -27.87 -9.13
CA LEU A 63 -3.55 -27.48 -10.53
C LEU A 63 -3.44 -28.65 -11.50
N GLN A 64 -2.89 -29.79 -11.05
CA GLN A 64 -2.81 -31.01 -11.85
C GLN A 64 -4.20 -31.62 -12.13
N MET A 65 -5.18 -31.38 -11.24
CA MET A 65 -6.58 -31.83 -11.42
C MET A 65 -7.45 -30.83 -12.21
N LEU A 66 -6.97 -29.62 -12.46
CA LEU A 66 -7.73 -28.55 -13.08
C LEU A 66 -7.53 -28.51 -14.60
N SER A 67 -8.51 -27.95 -15.31
CA SER A 67 -8.38 -27.71 -16.75
C SER A 67 -7.24 -26.72 -17.04
N MET A 68 -6.62 -26.85 -18.21
CA MET A 68 -5.49 -26.00 -18.61
C MET A 68 -5.85 -24.50 -18.61
N SER A 69 -7.10 -24.16 -18.95
CA SER A 69 -7.61 -22.78 -18.89
C SER A 69 -7.63 -22.24 -17.45
N LEU A 70 -8.22 -23.01 -16.53
CA LEU A 70 -8.36 -22.60 -15.13
C LEU A 70 -7.01 -22.56 -14.40
N ARG A 71 -6.07 -23.43 -14.79
CA ARG A 71 -4.67 -23.39 -14.32
C ARG A 71 -3.97 -22.07 -14.69
N ASN A 72 -4.08 -21.66 -15.94
CA ASN A 72 -3.50 -20.41 -16.42
C ASN A 72 -4.13 -19.19 -15.74
N LEU A 73 -5.44 -19.25 -15.47
CA LEU A 73 -6.16 -18.20 -14.75
C LEU A 73 -5.68 -18.07 -13.30
N HIS A 74 -5.57 -19.19 -12.56
CA HIS A 74 -5.05 -19.18 -11.19
C HIS A 74 -3.61 -18.65 -11.09
N GLN A 75 -2.73 -19.03 -12.03
CA GLN A 75 -1.37 -18.49 -12.08
C GLN A 75 -1.36 -16.97 -12.33
N GLN A 76 -2.26 -16.47 -13.18
CA GLN A 76 -2.40 -15.03 -13.41
C GLN A 76 -2.91 -14.30 -12.17
N PHE A 77 -3.90 -14.85 -11.45
CA PHE A 77 -4.36 -14.28 -10.19
C PHE A 77 -3.29 -14.30 -9.11
N PHE A 78 -2.49 -15.36 -8.99
CA PHE A 78 -1.37 -15.40 -8.05
C PHE A 78 -0.35 -14.31 -8.37
N LYS A 79 0.05 -14.17 -9.64
CA LYS A 79 0.98 -13.12 -10.08
C LYS A 79 0.41 -11.73 -9.80
N THR A 80 -0.89 -11.55 -10.05
CA THR A 80 -1.60 -10.31 -9.75
C THR A 80 -1.55 -10.02 -8.26
N LEU A 81 -1.90 -10.98 -7.40
CA LEU A 81 -1.89 -10.83 -5.95
C LEU A 81 -0.50 -10.42 -5.43
N VAL A 82 0.58 -11.01 -5.95
CA VAL A 82 1.95 -10.61 -5.58
C VAL A 82 2.23 -9.14 -5.97
N LEU A 83 1.80 -8.71 -7.15
CA LEU A 83 1.93 -7.31 -7.59
C LEU A 83 1.06 -6.35 -6.76
N GLN A 84 -0.16 -6.76 -6.43
CA GLN A 84 -1.08 -6.00 -5.59
C GLN A 84 -0.56 -5.83 -4.17
N MET A 85 0.21 -6.80 -3.65
CA MET A 85 0.85 -6.68 -2.33
C MET A 85 2.08 -5.76 -2.39
N ALA A 86 2.84 -5.78 -3.48
CA ALA A 86 4.00 -4.90 -3.66
C ALA A 86 3.61 -3.43 -3.92
N SER A 87 2.49 -3.20 -4.60
CA SER A 87 1.97 -1.87 -4.94
C SER A 87 1.82 -0.92 -3.72
N PRO A 88 1.11 -1.28 -2.63
CA PRO A 88 1.00 -0.45 -1.44
C PRO A 88 2.33 -0.35 -0.69
N THR A 89 3.21 -1.36 -0.75
CA THR A 89 4.56 -1.25 -0.17
C THR A 89 5.34 -0.07 -0.74
N ILE A 90 5.28 0.09 -2.07
CA ILE A 90 6.00 1.15 -2.77
C ILE A 90 5.25 2.48 -2.68
N THR A 91 3.93 2.47 -2.89
CA THR A 91 3.13 3.69 -3.05
C THR A 91 2.63 4.26 -1.72
N LEU A 92 2.50 3.40 -0.70
CA LEU A 92 1.93 3.74 0.60
C LEU A 92 2.96 3.68 1.73
N PHE A 93 3.68 2.56 1.85
CA PHE A 93 4.59 2.35 2.97
C PHE A 93 5.92 3.07 2.81
N ALA A 94 6.50 3.14 1.60
CA ALA A 94 7.73 3.91 1.37
C ALA A 94 7.58 5.40 1.75
N PRO A 95 6.53 6.14 1.30
CA PRO A 95 6.35 7.52 1.74
C PRO A 95 5.96 7.63 3.22
N ALA A 96 5.21 6.67 3.77
CA ALA A 96 4.93 6.66 5.21
C ALA A 96 6.21 6.53 6.05
N ILE A 97 7.16 5.66 5.66
CA ILE A 97 8.44 5.50 6.34
C ILE A 97 9.25 6.80 6.28
N LEU A 98 9.28 7.50 5.13
CA LEU A 98 9.96 8.80 5.01
C LEU A 98 9.34 9.85 5.95
N ILE A 99 8.01 9.91 6.03
CA ILE A 99 7.29 10.81 6.95
C ILE A 99 7.56 10.42 8.40
N ILE A 100 7.69 9.12 8.70
CA ILE A 100 7.99 8.60 10.04
C ILE A 100 9.43 8.94 10.47
N CYS A 101 10.39 8.86 9.56
CA CYS A 101 11.81 9.09 9.85
C CYS A 101 12.14 10.57 10.09
N LEU A 102 11.47 11.50 9.41
CA LEU A 102 11.67 12.95 9.55
C LEU A 102 11.77 13.45 11.01
N PRO A 103 10.76 13.21 11.87
CA PRO A 103 10.77 13.67 13.26
C PRO A 103 11.72 12.88 14.18
N ILE A 104 12.21 11.70 13.75
CA ILE A 104 13.17 10.89 14.53
C ILE A 104 14.60 11.41 14.33
N PHE A 105 14.92 11.90 13.12
CA PHE A 105 16.24 12.43 12.79
C PHE A 105 16.35 13.95 12.93
N ASP A 106 15.29 14.63 13.37
CA ASP A 106 15.22 16.09 13.49
C ASP A 106 15.64 16.82 12.20
N LEU A 107 15.29 16.24 11.04
CA LEU A 107 15.58 16.86 9.75
C LEU A 107 14.55 17.94 9.44
N GLU A 108 14.99 19.20 9.38
CA GLU A 108 14.22 20.33 8.84
C GLU A 108 14.10 20.23 7.30
N ILE A 109 13.41 19.21 6.81
CA ILE A 109 13.03 19.11 5.39
C ILE A 109 11.54 19.43 5.26
N ASP A 110 11.26 20.44 4.44
CA ASP A 110 9.91 20.76 3.99
C ASP A 110 9.43 19.75 2.94
N LEU A 111 8.93 18.61 3.41
CA LEU A 111 8.35 17.61 2.53
C LEU A 111 6.90 17.99 2.15
N PRO A 112 6.56 17.95 0.85
CA PRO A 112 5.20 18.21 0.38
C PRO A 112 4.29 17.03 0.73
N THR A 113 3.77 17.03 1.97
CA THR A 113 2.83 16.02 2.50
C THR A 113 1.59 15.82 1.63
N GLY A 114 1.17 16.87 0.91
CA GLY A 114 0.06 16.83 -0.05
C GLY A 114 0.24 15.81 -1.18
N ILE A 115 1.46 15.66 -1.72
CA ILE A 115 1.71 14.71 -2.82
C ILE A 115 1.58 13.27 -2.31
N PHE A 116 2.04 12.99 -1.10
CA PHE A 116 1.92 11.67 -0.48
C PHE A 116 0.47 11.32 -0.16
N LEU A 117 -0.33 12.29 0.30
CA LEU A 117 -1.77 12.11 0.49
C LEU A 117 -2.48 11.77 -0.82
N CYS A 118 -2.13 12.43 -1.93
CA CYS A 118 -2.64 12.07 -3.25
C CYS A 118 -2.24 10.64 -3.64
N ALA A 119 -0.99 10.25 -3.42
CA ALA A 119 -0.52 8.88 -3.68
C ALA A 119 -1.30 7.83 -2.88
N PHE A 120 -1.65 8.13 -1.62
CA PHE A 120 -2.53 7.28 -0.83
C PHE A 120 -3.92 7.15 -1.46
N THR A 121 -4.55 8.24 -1.85
CA THR A 121 -5.89 8.16 -2.47
C THR A 121 -5.91 7.43 -3.82
N LEU A 122 -4.78 7.35 -4.52
CA LEU A 122 -4.66 6.68 -5.81
C LEU A 122 -4.37 5.18 -5.71
N TYR A 123 -3.95 4.67 -4.55
CA TYR A 123 -3.62 3.25 -4.39
C TYR A 123 -4.76 2.30 -4.84
N PRO A 124 -6.05 2.55 -4.53
CA PRO A 124 -7.13 1.64 -4.92
C PRO A 124 -7.32 1.59 -6.44
N ALA A 125 -7.15 2.74 -7.10
CA ALA A 125 -7.22 2.84 -8.55
C ALA A 125 -6.05 2.09 -9.19
N MET A 126 -4.84 2.23 -8.65
CA MET A 126 -3.66 1.48 -9.10
C MET A 126 -3.82 -0.02 -8.91
N ASP A 127 -4.36 -0.46 -7.77
CA ASP A 127 -4.65 -1.86 -7.47
C ASP A 127 -5.62 -2.47 -8.50
N ALA A 128 -6.73 -1.75 -8.78
CA ALA A 128 -7.69 -2.16 -9.81
C ALA A 128 -7.06 -2.20 -11.22
N MET A 129 -6.22 -1.22 -11.57
CA MET A 129 -5.50 -1.21 -12.84
C MET A 129 -4.58 -2.43 -12.98
N ILE A 130 -3.84 -2.80 -11.94
CA ILE A 130 -2.95 -3.98 -11.97
C ILE A 130 -3.73 -5.24 -12.35
N VAL A 131 -4.90 -5.48 -11.73
CA VAL A 131 -5.75 -6.63 -12.05
C VAL A 131 -6.20 -6.62 -13.51
N ILE A 132 -6.68 -5.47 -13.99
CA ILE A 132 -7.21 -5.32 -15.35
C ILE A 132 -6.11 -5.55 -16.40
N TYR A 133 -4.89 -5.07 -16.15
CA TYR A 133 -3.79 -5.21 -17.11
C TYR A 133 -3.12 -6.58 -17.10
N VAL A 134 -2.99 -7.22 -15.92
CA VAL A 134 -2.26 -8.48 -15.76
C VAL A 134 -3.11 -9.70 -16.13
N VAL A 135 -4.40 -9.67 -15.80
CA VAL A 135 -5.31 -10.79 -16.09
C VAL A 135 -5.87 -10.66 -17.51
N LYS A 136 -5.56 -11.65 -18.35
CA LYS A 136 -5.87 -11.60 -19.80
C LYS A 136 -7.35 -11.48 -20.08
N ASP A 137 -8.19 -12.15 -19.28
CA ASP A 137 -9.64 -12.14 -19.46
C ASP A 137 -10.24 -10.77 -19.16
N TYR A 138 -9.78 -10.09 -18.10
CA TYR A 138 -10.18 -8.71 -17.80
C TYR A 138 -9.70 -7.74 -18.89
N LYS A 139 -8.44 -7.86 -19.33
CA LYS A 139 -7.90 -7.06 -20.43
C LYS A 139 -8.72 -7.23 -21.73
N LYS A 140 -9.10 -8.47 -22.05
CA LYS A 140 -9.92 -8.78 -23.24
C LYS A 140 -11.33 -8.21 -23.09
N ALA A 141 -11.93 -8.31 -21.91
CA ALA A 141 -13.26 -7.76 -21.64
C ALA A 141 -13.28 -6.23 -21.80
N VAL A 142 -12.29 -5.53 -21.27
CA VAL A 142 -12.16 -4.07 -21.43
C VAL A 142 -12.00 -3.68 -22.89
N ARG A 143 -11.14 -4.37 -23.64
CA ARG A 143 -10.97 -4.11 -25.08
C ARG A 143 -12.22 -4.39 -25.91
N SER A 144 -12.95 -5.46 -25.57
CA SER A 144 -14.23 -5.80 -26.20
C SER A 144 -15.27 -4.70 -25.98
N LYS A 145 -15.45 -4.25 -24.73
CA LYS A 145 -16.37 -3.15 -24.42
C LYS A 145 -15.97 -1.84 -25.06
N ALA A 146 -14.68 -1.51 -25.10
CA ALA A 146 -14.18 -0.30 -25.75
C ALA A 146 -14.45 -0.30 -27.26
N ASN A 147 -14.28 -1.43 -27.95
CA ASN A 147 -14.59 -1.55 -29.38
C ASN A 147 -16.09 -1.40 -29.66
N VAL A 148 -16.95 -1.99 -28.82
CA VAL A 148 -18.42 -1.84 -28.94
C VAL A 148 -18.81 -0.37 -28.75
N SER A 149 -18.26 0.31 -27.73
CA SER A 149 -18.53 1.74 -27.51
C SER A 149 -18.07 2.66 -28.65
N ILE A 150 -17.05 2.27 -29.42
CA ILE A 150 -16.58 3.01 -30.59
C ILE A 150 -17.48 2.75 -31.81
N GLU A 151 -18.11 1.58 -31.95
CA GLU A 151 -19.12 1.34 -33.01
C GLU A 151 -20.43 2.12 -32.81
N PHE A 152 -20.71 2.59 -31.59
CA PHE A 152 -21.90 3.39 -31.26
C PHE A 152 -21.68 4.91 -31.33
N LEU A 153 -20.48 5.36 -31.70
CA LEU A 153 -20.08 6.77 -31.81
C LEU A 153 -19.83 7.12 -33.28
#